data_AF-A0A954QNR9-F1
#
_entry.id   AF-A0A954QNR9-F1
#
_cell.length_a   1.000
_cell.length_b   1.000
_cell.length_c   1.000
_cell.angle_alpha   90.00
_cell.angle_beta   90.00
_cell.angle_gamma   90.00
#
_symmetry.space_group_name_H-M   'P 1'
#
loop_
_entity.id
_entity.type
_entity.pdbx_description
1 polymer ?
#
loop_
_entity_poly.entity_id
_entity_poly.type
_entity_poly.pdbx_seq_one_letter_code
_entity_poly.pdbx_strand_id
1 'polypeptide(L)' 'GLTQAMAAELPSGMAAVPLNPGVIHTEMLESCFGTHASAYPDPETWAQRAVPFLLKLGPKDNGRSLTVPA' A
#
# COMPACT_ATOMS: atom_id res chain seq x y z
N GLY A 1 16.64 -0.12 2.24
CA GLY A 1 15.66 -0.43 3.32
C GLY A 1 15.33 -1.92 3.33
N LEU A 2 14.63 -2.43 4.36
CA LEU A 2 14.36 -3.87 4.52
C LEU A 2 13.75 -4.52 3.26
N THR A 3 12.72 -3.92 2.68
CA THR A 3 12.07 -4.44 1.46
C THR A 3 12.99 -4.42 0.23
N GLN A 4 13.91 -3.45 0.16
CA GLN A 4 14.90 -3.37 -0.93
C GLN A 4 15.98 -4.45 -0.81
N ALA A 5 16.38 -4.79 0.43
CA ALA A 5 17.28 -5.93 0.65
C ALA A 5 16.59 -7.24 0.25
N MET A 6 15.32 -7.43 0.64
CA MET A 6 14.52 -8.58 0.20
C MET A 6 14.39 -8.64 -1.33
N ALA A 7 14.16 -7.50 -1.99
CA ALA A 7 14.03 -7.41 -3.43
C ALA A 7 15.25 -7.95 -4.20
N ALA A 8 16.46 -7.83 -3.64
CA ALA A 8 17.71 -8.29 -4.27
C ALA A 8 17.86 -9.83 -4.26
N GLU A 9 17.16 -10.52 -3.36
CA GLU A 9 17.30 -11.97 -3.13
C GLU A 9 16.11 -12.76 -3.71
N LEU A 10 15.11 -12.08 -4.28
CA LEU A 10 13.92 -12.74 -4.80
C LEU A 10 14.19 -13.50 -6.12
N PRO A 11 13.58 -14.67 -6.31
CA PRO A 11 13.67 -15.40 -7.56
C PRO A 11 12.97 -14.65 -8.71
N SER A 12 13.32 -15.02 -9.94
CA SER A 12 12.70 -14.47 -11.15
C SER A 12 11.19 -14.62 -11.12
N GLY A 13 10.46 -13.53 -11.42
CA GLY A 13 9.00 -13.54 -11.42
C GLY A 13 8.35 -13.04 -10.12
N MET A 14 9.14 -12.77 -9.06
CA MET A 14 8.64 -12.18 -7.82
C MET A 14 9.00 -10.69 -7.70
N ALA A 15 8.27 -9.98 -6.84
CA ALA A 15 8.55 -8.59 -6.50
C ALA A 15 8.29 -8.32 -5.02
N ALA A 16 9.20 -7.58 -4.39
CA ALA A 16 9.04 -6.98 -3.08
C ALA A 16 8.85 -5.48 -3.26
N VAL A 17 7.67 -4.97 -2.92
CA VAL A 17 7.31 -3.56 -3.12
C VAL A 17 6.91 -2.94 -1.78
N PRO A 18 7.68 -1.97 -1.24
CA PRO A 18 7.19 -1.18 -0.13
C PRO A 18 6.08 -0.25 -0.64
N LEU A 19 4.90 -0.34 -0.03
CA LEU A 19 3.70 0.35 -0.46
C LEU A 19 3.27 1.39 0.59
N ASN A 20 3.08 2.63 0.14
CA ASN A 20 2.36 3.64 0.88
C ASN A 20 0.86 3.59 0.49
N PRO A 21 -0.06 3.21 1.40
CA PRO A 21 -1.48 3.13 1.10
C PRO A 21 -2.19 4.49 1.09
N GLY A 22 -1.51 5.58 1.52
CA GLY A 22 -2.18 6.82 1.91
C GLY A 22 -2.81 6.70 3.29
N VAL A 23 -3.82 7.54 3.55
CA VAL A 23 -4.55 7.52 4.82
C VAL A 23 -5.88 6.78 4.63
N ILE A 24 -6.17 5.87 5.56
CA ILE A 24 -7.38 5.02 5.58
C ILE A 24 -8.02 5.18 6.94
N HIS A 25 -9.35 5.31 6.96
CA HIS A 25 -10.13 5.29 8.18
C HIS A 25 -10.12 3.87 8.78
N THR A 26 -9.15 3.63 9.65
CA THR A 26 -8.99 2.39 10.42
C THR A 26 -9.32 2.66 11.88
N GLU A 27 -9.63 1.62 12.65
CA GLU A 27 -9.82 1.74 14.10
C GLU A 27 -8.59 2.35 14.80
N MET A 28 -7.38 2.01 14.33
CA MET A 28 -6.15 2.61 14.82
C MET A 28 -6.12 4.12 14.56
N LEU A 29 -6.45 4.56 13.34
CA LEU A 29 -6.51 5.98 13.02
C LEU A 29 -7.58 6.67 13.86
N GLU A 30 -8.77 6.10 13.98
CA GLU A 30 -9.86 6.64 14.79
C GLU A 30 -9.45 6.81 16.26
N SER A 31 -8.71 5.85 16.83
CA SER A 31 -8.23 5.95 18.22
C SER A 31 -7.29 7.15 18.47
N CYS A 32 -6.55 7.58 17.44
CA CYS A 32 -5.55 8.64 17.53
C CYS A 32 -6.02 9.98 16.96
N PHE A 33 -6.94 9.98 15.99
CA PHE A 33 -7.45 11.16 15.27
C PHE A 33 -8.91 11.50 15.61
N GLY A 34 -9.59 10.63 16.35
CA GLY A 34 -11.01 10.78 16.69
C GLY A 34 -11.87 10.97 15.45
N THR A 35 -12.84 11.88 15.53
CA THR A 35 -13.81 12.14 14.47
C THR A 35 -13.17 12.62 13.16
N HIS A 36 -11.94 13.16 13.18
CA HIS A 36 -11.22 13.56 11.98
C HIS A 36 -10.81 12.37 11.09
N ALA A 37 -10.79 11.15 11.64
CA ALA A 37 -10.52 9.94 10.84
C ALA A 37 -11.59 9.71 9.76
N SER A 38 -12.83 10.16 9.99
CA SER A 38 -13.94 10.08 9.02
C SER A 38 -13.75 10.92 7.75
N ALA A 39 -12.77 11.83 7.72
CA ALA A 39 -12.41 12.58 6.51
C ALA A 39 -11.66 11.71 5.47
N TYR A 40 -11.24 10.50 5.85
CA TYR A 40 -10.52 9.56 5.01
C TYR A 40 -11.41 8.38 4.60
N PRO A 41 -11.14 7.73 3.46
CA PRO A 41 -11.95 6.60 3.01
C PRO A 41 -11.84 5.43 3.99
N ASP A 42 -12.96 4.73 4.18
CA ASP A 42 -12.97 3.43 4.85
C ASP A 42 -12.21 2.37 4.02
N PRO A 43 -11.88 1.20 4.62
CA PRO A 43 -11.10 0.17 3.94
C PRO A 43 -11.77 -0.35 2.66
N GLU A 44 -13.10 -0.50 2.65
CA GLU A 44 -13.86 -0.98 1.50
C GLU A 44 -13.77 0.00 0.32
N THR A 45 -13.94 1.29 0.58
CA THR A 45 -13.81 2.37 -0.41
C THR A 45 -12.38 2.50 -0.90
N TRP A 46 -11.39 2.42 0.00
CA TRP A 46 -9.98 2.39 -0.37
C TRP A 46 -9.65 1.19 -1.26
N ALA A 47 -10.23 0.02 -1.00
CA ALA A 47 -9.95 -1.19 -1.77
C ALA A 47 -10.39 -1.07 -3.24
N GLN A 48 -11.48 -0.35 -3.53
CA GLN A 48 -11.98 -0.14 -4.89
C GLN A 48 -10.92 0.50 -5.82
N ARG A 49 -10.07 1.38 -5.29
CA ARG A 49 -8.95 1.99 -6.04
C ARG A 49 -7.64 1.19 -5.91
N ALA A 50 -7.38 0.63 -4.73
CA ALA A 50 -6.11 -0.01 -4.43
C ALA A 50 -5.96 -1.37 -5.13
N VAL A 51 -7.02 -2.19 -5.17
CA VAL A 51 -6.96 -3.54 -5.73
C VAL A 51 -6.57 -3.54 -7.22
N PRO A 52 -7.20 -2.74 -8.11
CA PRO A 52 -6.78 -2.67 -9.51
C PRO A 52 -5.33 -2.21 -9.70
N PHE A 53 -4.80 -1.38 -8.80
CA PHE A 53 -3.41 -0.95 -8.80
C PHE A 53 -2.47 -2.09 -8.38
N LEU A 54 -2.78 -2.76 -7.27
CA LEU A 54 -2.01 -3.89 -6.75
C LEU A 54 -1.93 -5.05 -7.75
N LEU A 55 -3.04 -5.37 -8.43
CA LEU A 55 -3.10 -6.44 -9.44
C LEU A 55 -2.23 -6.15 -10.68
N LYS A 56 -1.81 -4.91 -10.90
CA LYS A 56 -0.92 -4.51 -12.00
C LYS A 56 0.56 -4.57 -11.63
N LEU A 57 0.88 -4.75 -10.36
CA LEU A 57 2.27 -4.85 -9.89
C LEU A 57 2.88 -6.16 -10.37
N GLY A 58 4.17 -6.10 -10.70
CA GLY A 58 4.90 -7.29 -11.12
C GLY A 58 6.41 -7.14 -10.93
N PRO A 59 7.21 -8.06 -11.51
CA PRO A 59 8.67 -8.09 -11.35
C PRO A 59 9.38 -6.77 -11.70
N LYS A 60 8.84 -6.02 -12.65
CA LYS A 60 9.36 -4.69 -13.06
C LYS A 60 9.29 -3.64 -11.95
N ASP A 61 8.46 -3.87 -10.94
CA ASP A 61 8.23 -2.95 -9.83
C ASP A 61 9.05 -3.32 -8.59
N ASN A 62 9.80 -4.43 -8.64
CA ASN A 62 10.61 -4.94 -7.54
C ASN A 62 11.57 -3.89 -6.98
N GLY A 63 11.55 -3.70 -5.66
CA GLY A 63 12.39 -2.73 -4.95
C GLY A 63 11.94 -1.27 -5.06
N ARG A 64 10.90 -0.94 -5.84
CA ARG A 64 10.40 0.43 -5.99
C ARG A 64 9.43 0.78 -4.87
N SER A 65 9.60 1.94 -4.25
CA SER A 65 8.59 2.50 -3.36
C SER A 65 7.43 3.06 -4.16
N LEU A 66 6.23 2.54 -3.91
CA LEU A 66 5.01 2.93 -4.62
C LEU A 66 3.97 3.50 -3.67
N THR A 67 3.12 4.39 -4.19
CA THR A 67 1.98 4.96 -3.46
C THR A 67 0.70 4.61 -4.20
N VAL A 68 -0.34 4.21 -3.48
CA VAL A 68 -1.66 3.96 -4.05
C VAL A 68 -2.21 5.27 -4.65
N PRO A 69 -2.73 5.28 -5.89
CA PRO A 69 -3.33 6.48 -6.48
C PRO A 69 -4.49 7.03 -5.64
N ALA A 70 -4.69 8.35 -5.67
CA ALA A 70 -5.77 9.04 -4.97
C ALA A 70 -7.15 8.64 -5.51
#